data_AF-A0A528XEB0-F1
#
_entry.id   AF-A0A528XEB0-F1
#
_cell.length_a   1.000
_cell.length_b   1.000
_cell.length_c   1.000
_cell.angle_alpha   90.00
_cell.angle_beta   90.00
_cell.angle_gamma   90.00
#
_symmetry.space_group_name_H-M   'P 1'
#
loop_
_entity.id
_entity.type
_entity.pdbx_description
1 polymer ?
#
loop_
_entity_poly.entity_id
_entity_poly.type
_entity_poly.pdbx_seq_one_letter_code
_entity_poly.pdbx_strand_id
1 'polypeptide(L)'
;MRPVSIVLACTILGFSAVQSPSLASGCRQLLESDVKIASMRVYADVLTSAAAKGWNYTPESIVSGSKRHFEEMKLQLIAAGFEIVPVGAHPHCTHANSLTDSQSTMSEPTPEVFRPNHHPRHEPS
;
A
#
# COMPACT_ATOMS: atom_id res chain seq x y z
N MET A 1 -15.67 3.40 63.20
CA MET A 1 -15.53 3.31 61.73
C MET A 1 -15.39 4.74 61.21
N ARG A 2 -14.27 5.11 60.58
CA ARG A 2 -14.00 6.47 60.10
C ARG A 2 -14.41 6.58 58.62
N PRO A 3 -15.07 7.67 58.16
CA PRO A 3 -15.35 7.84 56.75
C PRO A 3 -14.07 8.25 56.02
N VAL A 4 -13.73 7.51 54.96
CA VAL A 4 -12.62 7.85 54.06
C VAL A 4 -13.23 8.59 52.88
N SER A 5 -13.00 9.90 52.79
CA SER A 5 -13.33 10.69 51.60
C SER A 5 -12.33 10.37 50.49
N ILE A 6 -12.82 9.75 49.41
CA ILE A 6 -12.04 9.56 48.19
C ILE A 6 -12.20 10.83 47.35
N VAL A 7 -11.17 11.67 47.35
CA VAL A 7 -11.05 12.79 46.41
C VAL A 7 -10.68 12.19 45.06
N LEU A 8 -11.66 12.10 44.16
CA LEU A 8 -11.44 11.78 42.75
C LEU A 8 -10.82 13.01 42.07
N ALA A 9 -9.50 13.07 42.05
CA ALA A 9 -8.77 14.05 41.26
C ALA A 9 -8.78 13.59 39.79
N CYS A 10 -9.65 14.21 38.97
CA CYS A 10 -9.58 14.11 37.52
C CYS A 10 -8.33 14.85 37.02
N THR A 11 -7.20 14.17 36.97
CA THR A 11 -6.06 14.65 36.18
C THR A 11 -6.37 14.40 34.71
N ILE A 12 -6.88 15.45 34.06
CA ILE A 12 -6.92 15.58 32.61
C ILE A 12 -5.46 15.67 32.14
N LEU A 13 -4.79 14.53 32.05
CA LEU A 13 -3.53 14.42 31.34
C LEU A 13 -3.87 14.31 29.87
N GLY A 14 -3.78 15.47 29.22
CA GLY A 14 -3.47 15.63 27.81
C GLY A 14 -4.15 14.63 26.89
N PHE A 15 -5.22 15.08 26.23
CA PHE A 15 -5.40 14.73 24.84
C PHE A 15 -4.09 15.07 24.13
N SER A 16 -3.19 14.10 24.01
CA SER A 16 -2.35 14.03 22.83
C SER A 16 -3.37 13.96 21.72
N ALA A 17 -3.64 15.11 21.09
CA ALA A 17 -4.15 15.12 19.74
C ALA A 17 -3.27 14.09 19.03
N VAL A 18 -3.85 12.91 18.74
CA VAL A 18 -3.34 12.04 17.70
C VAL A 18 -3.10 13.03 16.58
N GLN A 19 -1.83 13.33 16.30
CA GLN A 19 -1.47 14.16 15.17
C GLN A 19 -2.16 13.46 14.02
N SER A 20 -3.28 14.04 13.57
CA SER A 20 -3.88 13.61 12.33
C SER A 20 -2.72 13.69 11.35
N PRO A 21 -2.26 12.55 10.79
CA PRO A 21 -1.18 12.61 9.83
C PRO A 21 -1.61 13.64 8.80
N SER A 22 -0.74 14.64 8.60
CA SER A 22 -0.96 15.69 7.62
C SER A 22 -1.50 15.03 6.35
N LEU A 23 -2.74 15.36 5.97
CA LEU A 23 -3.40 14.89 4.75
C LEU A 23 -2.67 15.38 3.48
N ALA A 24 -1.58 16.13 3.63
CA ALA A 24 -0.72 16.56 2.55
C ALA A 24 0.44 15.57 2.34
N SER A 25 0.21 14.58 1.45
CA SER A 25 1.12 14.16 0.35
C SER A 25 1.34 12.65 0.13
N GLY A 26 0.67 11.76 0.85
CA GLY A 26 0.64 10.35 0.47
C GLY A 26 -0.75 9.97 0.04
N CYS A 27 -1.03 9.88 -1.25
CA CYS A 27 -2.36 9.44 -1.64
C CYS A 27 -2.57 7.96 -1.30
N ARG A 28 -3.57 7.68 -0.47
CA ARG A 28 -3.86 6.35 0.09
C ARG A 28 -5.23 5.86 -0.36
N GLN A 29 -5.55 6.02 -1.64
CA GLN A 29 -6.76 5.46 -2.23
C GLN A 29 -6.50 4.05 -2.76
N LEU A 30 -7.42 3.14 -2.46
CA LEU A 30 -7.42 1.78 -2.97
C LEU A 30 -8.77 1.49 -3.63
N LEU A 31 -8.75 0.89 -4.82
CA LEU A 31 -9.97 0.39 -5.42
C LEU A 31 -10.53 -0.77 -4.61
N GLU A 32 -11.83 -0.79 -4.40
CA GLU A 32 -12.53 -1.86 -3.69
C GLU A 32 -12.32 -3.23 -4.38
N SER A 33 -12.21 -3.25 -5.71
CA SER A 33 -11.85 -4.45 -6.47
C SER A 33 -10.48 -5.01 -6.08
N ASP A 34 -9.50 -4.14 -5.87
CA ASP A 34 -8.13 -4.54 -5.55
C ASP A 34 -8.06 -5.06 -4.11
N VAL A 35 -8.77 -4.40 -3.19
CA VAL A 35 -8.94 -4.90 -1.81
C VAL A 35 -9.62 -6.27 -1.81
N LYS A 36 -10.65 -6.47 -2.65
CA LYS A 36 -11.33 -7.75 -2.77
C LYS A 36 -10.40 -8.85 -3.29
N ILE A 37 -9.61 -8.56 -4.32
CA ILE A 37 -8.61 -9.51 -4.86
C ILE A 37 -7.56 -9.86 -3.80
N ALA A 38 -7.02 -8.85 -3.10
CA ALA A 38 -6.05 -9.06 -2.03
C ALA A 38 -6.63 -9.90 -0.88
N SER A 39 -7.85 -9.56 -0.44
CA SER A 39 -8.59 -10.29 0.58
C SER A 39 -8.81 -11.75 0.20
N MET A 40 -9.23 -12.04 -1.03
CA MET A 40 -9.45 -13.42 -1.48
C MET A 40 -8.15 -14.24 -1.51
N ARG A 41 -7.01 -13.63 -1.85
CA ARG A 41 -5.70 -14.30 -1.81
C ARG A 41 -5.32 -14.68 -0.38
N VAL A 42 -5.39 -13.72 0.55
CA VAL A 42 -5.08 -13.97 1.96
C VAL A 42 -6.04 -15.01 2.55
N TYR A 43 -7.33 -14.95 2.22
CA TYR A 43 -8.30 -15.93 2.68
C TYR A 43 -8.02 -17.34 2.14
N ALA A 44 -7.57 -17.47 0.88
CA ALA A 44 -7.17 -18.75 0.32
C ALA A 44 -5.97 -19.36 1.06
N ASP A 45 -5.01 -18.54 1.49
CA ASP A 45 -3.87 -19.01 2.30
C ASP A 45 -4.33 -19.52 3.68
N VAL A 46 -5.33 -18.86 4.29
CA VAL A 46 -5.97 -19.32 5.54
C VAL A 46 -6.64 -20.68 5.33
N LEU A 47 -7.43 -20.84 4.25
CA LEU A 47 -8.08 -22.11 3.93
C LEU A 47 -7.07 -23.23 3.67
N THR A 48 -5.99 -22.93 2.95
CA THR A 48 -4.90 -23.87 2.67
C THR A 48 -4.22 -24.33 3.96
N SER A 49 -3.92 -23.38 4.86
CA SER A 49 -3.34 -23.66 6.17
C SER A 49 -4.26 -24.49 7.07
N ALA A 50 -5.58 -24.28 6.97
CA ALA A 50 -6.57 -25.06 7.71
C ALA A 50 -6.71 -26.48 7.14
N ALA A 51 -6.77 -26.63 5.82
CA ALA A 51 -6.81 -27.93 5.16
C ALA A 51 -5.57 -28.78 5.48
N ALA A 52 -4.38 -28.18 5.51
CA ALA A 52 -3.15 -28.84 5.93
C ALA A 52 -3.20 -29.37 7.38
N LYS A 53 -4.06 -28.80 8.23
CA LYS A 53 -4.32 -29.23 9.60
C LYS A 53 -5.53 -30.17 9.72
N GLY A 54 -6.09 -30.62 8.60
CA GLY A 54 -7.23 -31.55 8.56
C GLY A 54 -8.60 -30.89 8.72
N TRP A 55 -8.70 -29.56 8.73
CA TRP A 55 -9.99 -28.87 8.77
C TRP A 55 -10.63 -28.85 7.39
N ASN A 56 -11.90 -29.21 7.31
CA ASN A 56 -12.68 -29.15 6.09
C ASN A 56 -13.92 -28.27 6.29
N TYR A 57 -13.99 -27.17 5.53
CA TYR A 57 -15.07 -26.19 5.60
C TYR A 57 -16.10 -26.45 4.51
N THR A 58 -17.39 -26.32 4.84
CA THR A 58 -18.45 -26.44 3.82
C THR A 58 -18.39 -25.26 2.85
N PRO A 59 -18.88 -25.41 1.61
CA PRO A 59 -18.94 -24.30 0.64
C PRO A 59 -19.62 -23.04 1.19
N GLU A 60 -20.71 -23.20 1.94
CA GLU A 60 -21.45 -22.08 2.55
C GLU A 60 -20.61 -21.34 3.59
N SER A 61 -19.86 -22.08 4.40
CA SER A 61 -18.96 -21.50 5.41
C SER A 61 -17.77 -20.77 4.78
N ILE A 62 -17.26 -21.24 3.63
CA ILE A 62 -16.22 -20.57 2.84
C ILE A 62 -16.75 -19.25 2.26
N VAL A 63 -17.95 -19.26 1.69
CA VAL A 63 -18.59 -18.05 1.14
C VAL A 63 -18.85 -17.03 2.26
N SER A 64 -19.43 -17.46 3.38
CA SER A 64 -19.65 -16.57 4.52
C SER A 64 -18.34 -16.04 5.11
N GLY A 65 -17.31 -16.89 5.20
CA GLY A 65 -16.02 -16.53 5.76
C GLY A 65 -15.25 -15.54 4.89
N SER A 66 -15.26 -15.73 3.57
CA SER A 66 -14.65 -14.80 2.61
C SER A 66 -15.30 -13.41 2.67
N LYS A 67 -16.64 -13.34 2.75
CA LYS A 67 -17.35 -12.06 2.93
C LYS A 67 -16.90 -11.35 4.20
N ARG A 68 -16.88 -12.07 5.34
CA ARG A 68 -16.45 -11.49 6.61
C ARG A 68 -14.99 -11.00 6.54
N HIS A 69 -14.10 -11.82 5.98
CA HIS A 69 -12.68 -11.47 5.86
C HIS A 69 -12.46 -10.21 5.00
N PHE A 70 -13.23 -10.04 3.93
CA PHE A 70 -13.20 -8.85 3.11
C PHE A 70 -13.63 -7.59 3.87
N GLU A 71 -14.75 -7.65 4.59
CA GLU A 71 -15.22 -6.50 5.38
C GLU A 71 -14.24 -6.13 6.50
N GLU A 72 -13.68 -7.12 7.19
CA GLU A 72 -12.66 -6.91 8.23
C GLU A 72 -11.40 -6.25 7.66
N MET A 73 -10.93 -6.71 6.48
CA MET A 73 -9.78 -6.11 5.81
C MET A 73 -10.04 -4.65 5.42
N LYS A 74 -11.22 -4.33 4.89
CA LYS A 74 -11.62 -2.94 4.61
C LYS A 74 -11.55 -2.07 5.86
N LEU A 75 -12.11 -2.55 6.98
CA LEU A 75 -12.07 -1.82 8.25
C LEU A 75 -10.64 -1.58 8.74
N GLN A 76 -9.76 -2.58 8.61
CA GLN A 76 -8.34 -2.43 8.98
C GLN A 76 -7.61 -1.41 8.09
N LEU A 77 -7.87 -1.41 6.78
CA LEU A 77 -7.29 -0.44 5.86
C LEU A 77 -7.79 0.99 6.15
N ILE A 78 -9.08 1.15 6.42
CA ILE A 78 -9.66 2.43 6.83
C ILE A 78 -9.03 2.92 8.13
N ALA A 79 -8.88 2.04 9.13
CA ALA A 79 -8.21 2.37 10.38
C ALA A 79 -6.72 2.76 10.18
N ALA A 80 -6.07 2.20 9.15
CA ALA A 80 -4.71 2.55 8.75
C ALA A 80 -4.61 3.83 7.89
N GLY A 81 -5.74 4.51 7.64
CA GLY A 81 -5.79 5.78 6.90
C GLY A 81 -5.90 5.63 5.38
N PHE A 82 -6.32 4.47 4.89
CA PHE A 82 -6.67 4.31 3.48
C PHE A 82 -8.13 4.68 3.22
N GLU A 83 -8.37 5.26 2.05
CA GLU A 83 -9.70 5.48 1.50
C GLU A 83 -10.02 4.36 0.50
N ILE A 84 -11.10 3.62 0.72
CA ILE A 84 -11.53 2.56 -0.19
C ILE A 84 -12.56 3.13 -1.17
N VAL A 85 -12.20 3.13 -2.45
CA VAL A 85 -12.97 3.75 -3.52
C VAL A 85 -13.81 2.68 -4.23
N PRO A 86 -15.12 2.88 -4.47
CA PRO A 86 -15.98 1.89 -5.10
C PRO A 86 -15.53 1.47 -6.51
N VAL A 87 -15.95 0.29 -6.93
CA VAL A 87 -15.73 -0.18 -8.32
C VAL A 87 -16.39 0.78 -9.31
N GLY A 88 -15.64 1.21 -10.33
CA GLY A 88 -16.11 2.14 -11.37
C GLY A 88 -15.89 3.62 -11.04
N ALA A 89 -15.53 3.95 -9.80
CA ALA A 89 -14.99 5.26 -9.48
C ALA A 89 -13.51 5.33 -9.90
N HIS A 90 -13.10 6.53 -10.32
CA HIS A 90 -11.70 6.80 -10.63
C HIS A 90 -11.01 7.25 -9.36
N PRO A 91 -10.05 6.49 -8.81
CA PRO A 91 -9.27 6.98 -7.70
C PRO A 91 -8.58 8.26 -8.16
N HIS A 92 -8.70 9.32 -7.35
CA HIS A 92 -8.10 10.63 -7.62
C HIS A 92 -6.58 10.56 -7.68
N CYS A 93 -6.03 9.45 -7.20
CA CYS A 93 -4.63 9.13 -7.28
C CYS A 93 -4.49 7.80 -7.99
N THR A 94 -3.97 7.86 -9.19
CA THR A 94 -3.34 6.68 -9.76
C THR A 94 -2.16 6.35 -8.86
N HIS A 95 -2.11 5.13 -8.35
CA HIS A 95 -0.85 4.58 -7.85
C HIS A 95 0.08 4.54 -9.07
N ALA A 96 0.77 5.65 -9.34
CA ALA A 96 1.91 5.64 -10.21
C ALA A 96 2.86 4.66 -9.53
N ASN A 97 2.98 3.46 -10.09
CA ASN A 97 4.13 2.63 -9.86
C ASN A 97 5.35 3.36 -10.43
N SER A 98 5.75 4.49 -9.83
CA SER A 98 7.07 5.09 -10.04
C SER A 98 8.06 4.34 -9.13
N LEU A 99 8.17 3.03 -9.35
CA LEU A 99 9.29 2.23 -8.92
C LEU A 99 10.24 2.00 -10.10
N THR A 100 10.35 2.97 -11.01
CA THR A 100 11.43 3.09 -12.00
C THR A 100 11.39 4.51 -12.57
N ASP A 101 11.83 5.49 -11.78
CA ASP A 101 12.55 6.67 -12.31
C ASP A 101 13.30 7.34 -11.16
N SER A 102 14.18 6.56 -10.58
CA SER A 102 15.39 7.10 -9.96
C SER A 102 16.56 6.32 -10.53
N GLN A 103 16.64 6.27 -11.86
CA GLN A 103 17.96 6.20 -12.47
C GLN A 103 18.57 7.58 -12.24
N SER A 104 19.23 7.70 -11.09
CA SER A 104 20.17 8.77 -10.78
C SER A 104 20.96 9.08 -12.03
N THR A 105 20.79 10.30 -12.54
CA THR A 105 21.62 10.91 -13.57
C THR A 105 23.07 10.83 -13.12
N MET A 106 23.77 9.77 -13.50
CA MET A 106 25.22 9.75 -13.45
C MET A 106 25.65 10.50 -14.70
N SER A 107 26.11 11.74 -14.52
CA SER A 107 26.73 12.52 -15.58
C SER A 107 27.79 11.65 -16.26
N GLU A 108 27.57 11.36 -17.54
CA GLU A 108 28.52 10.69 -18.42
C GLU A 108 29.82 11.51 -18.46
N PRO A 109 30.99 10.95 -18.15
CA PRO A 109 32.25 11.62 -18.40
C PRO A 109 32.46 11.67 -19.92
N THR A 110 32.59 12.88 -20.45
CA THR A 110 32.86 13.21 -21.84
C THR A 110 33.84 12.23 -22.48
N PRO A 111 33.48 11.49 -23.54
CA PRO A 111 34.46 10.79 -24.33
C PRO A 111 35.22 11.82 -25.18
N GLU A 112 36.51 11.95 -24.86
CA GLU A 112 37.54 12.57 -25.69
C GLU A 112 37.30 12.30 -27.18
N VAL A 113 37.25 13.37 -27.97
CA VAL A 113 37.06 13.37 -29.41
C VAL A 113 38.24 12.65 -30.08
N PHE A 114 38.10 11.36 -30.35
CA PHE A 114 39.00 10.65 -31.26
C PHE A 114 38.67 11.10 -32.69
N ARG A 115 39.41 12.10 -33.21
CA ARG A 115 39.34 12.52 -34.62
C ARG A 115 40.02 11.48 -35.52
N PRO A 116 39.30 10.85 -36.47
CA PRO A 116 39.95 10.16 -37.57
C PRO A 116 40.38 11.19 -38.63
N ASN A 117 41.66 11.21 -38.98
CA ASN A 117 42.18 11.95 -40.13
C ASN A 117 41.58 11.38 -41.43
N HIS A 118 40.62 12.06 -42.03
CA HIS A 118 40.19 11.78 -43.40
C HIS A 118 41.09 12.54 -44.38
N HIS A 119 42.06 11.83 -44.94
CA HIS A 119 42.82 12.26 -46.11
C HIS A 119 42.02 11.82 -47.37
N PRO A 120 41.61 12.73 -48.27
CA PRO A 120 40.94 12.33 -49.50
C PRO A 120 41.96 11.69 -50.45
N ARG A 121 41.74 10.42 -50.78
CA ARG A 121 42.49 9.69 -51.81
C ARG A 121 41.93 10.10 -53.18
N HIS A 122 42.71 10.87 -53.93
CA HIS A 122 42.44 11.12 -55.36
C HIS A 122 42.67 9.84 -56.15
N GLU A 123 41.67 9.41 -56.93
CA GLU A 123 41.84 8.41 -58.00
C GLU A 123 42.08 9.15 -59.34
N PRO A 124 43.06 8.75 -60.15
CA PRO A 124 43.32 9.35 -61.45
C PRO A 124 42.49 8.71 -62.56
N SER A 125 42.10 9.51 -63.57
CA SER A 125 41.74 9.04 -64.92
C SER A 125 42.99 8.96 -65.81
#